data_AF-A0A5A9X7I5-F1
#
_entry.id   AF-A0A5A9X7I5-F1
#
_cell.length_a   1.000
_cell.length_b   1.000
_cell.length_c   1.000
_cell.angle_alpha   90.00
_cell.angle_beta   90.00
_cell.angle_gamma   90.00
#
_symmetry.space_group_name_H-M   'P 1'
#
loop_
_entity.id
_entity.type
_entity.pdbx_description
1 polymer ?
#
loop_
_entity_poly.entity_id
_entity_poly.type
_entity_poly.pdbx_seq_one_letter_code
_entity_poly.pdbx_strand_id
1 'polypeptide(L)'
;MPFGIYNSIPVPFLLFCYLSLLLFGCGGAVKTSSCVRCHGAIEPASKNHGECVSCHGGKPLEIDAKKAHQGMYGIGNPEYMGRWEKGCSPCHQYQFERMKSNLMYTAAGMIRNIQLTWEGDDGNRYTTHGEKQYDATGTPVSPKPVANLDNLSGELYRKFCARCHVGAETRGVYAASHGSGCAACHFPWNDAGTYEGRDKAMRGKVGHSASHGLSALPDTRTCSRCHNRSGRIALSYQGLYDGNNGLVPTREGEGGPEMASGARNLVHITPDVHFSAGMECIDCHTSRDVMGDGYEYRNMYLQAETACEDCHGSATQPPRHREITRESDEALRESKSYKMQMRPGMKMILTAKGRSYSNVFFRDNSVWVLGKRSGKLHRSKVITGTPEHTIAGHGRLECYACHSRTSVQCYGCHTKYDKMVMGRDFIKGEDTPGAFSETEDYRTPYPFPLALNQRGRISPVTPGCQTFVTVVEADGQNSKTEYVSRFKGRQQLRFAPFYSHNTGKRAISCAECHGNPAFLGFGQHVVEGNAIRGTLICERSDSKPLDGFLTLENGRVKAFSAITRENARPLNGREVKRALSVNLCLPCHVRANDPIYRKGLDYRALDDTFHRRLLSGR
;
A
#
# COMPACT_ATOMS: atom_id res chain seq x y z
N MET A 1 -25.42 21.70 -92.15
CA MET A 1 -26.63 21.93 -92.96
C MET A 1 -27.03 20.61 -93.60
N PRO A 2 -28.32 20.25 -93.65
CA PRO A 2 -29.46 20.86 -92.97
C PRO A 2 -30.43 19.76 -92.44
N PHE A 3 -31.62 19.96 -91.86
CA PHE A 3 -32.53 21.07 -91.57
C PHE A 3 -33.24 20.68 -90.26
N GLY A 4 -33.69 21.67 -89.47
CA GLY A 4 -34.57 21.41 -88.32
C GLY A 4 -36.04 21.28 -88.74
N ILE A 5 -36.92 21.05 -87.76
CA ILE A 5 -38.11 21.86 -87.47
C ILE A 5 -38.73 21.38 -86.15
N TYR A 6 -39.17 22.37 -85.37
CA TYR A 6 -39.81 22.36 -84.07
C TYR A 6 -41.18 21.67 -84.05
N ASN A 7 -41.57 21.15 -82.88
CA ASN A 7 -42.90 21.45 -82.35
C ASN A 7 -42.96 21.34 -80.82
N SER A 8 -43.62 22.34 -80.25
CA SER A 8 -43.71 22.70 -78.84
C SER A 8 -45.00 22.16 -78.22
N ILE A 9 -44.94 21.57 -77.02
CA ILE A 9 -46.11 21.36 -76.13
C ILE A 9 -45.67 21.57 -74.68
N PRO A 10 -46.47 22.25 -73.83
CA PRO A 10 -46.01 22.86 -72.59
C PRO A 10 -45.96 21.87 -71.43
N VAL A 11 -45.04 22.11 -70.50
CA VAL A 11 -44.98 21.46 -69.19
C VAL A 11 -45.81 22.29 -68.21
N PRO A 12 -46.90 21.77 -67.64
CA PRO A 12 -47.41 22.27 -66.38
C PRO A 12 -47.20 21.22 -65.28
N PHE A 13 -46.89 21.72 -64.08
CA PHE A 13 -47.22 21.06 -62.82
C PHE A 13 -46.55 19.71 -62.53
N LEU A 14 -45.32 19.74 -62.01
CA LEU A 14 -44.81 18.70 -61.10
C LEU A 14 -43.64 19.23 -60.25
N LEU A 15 -43.84 20.41 -59.65
CA LEU A 15 -42.85 21.05 -58.78
C LEU A 15 -43.50 21.57 -57.49
N PHE A 16 -44.37 20.77 -56.87
CA PHE A 16 -44.96 21.11 -55.56
C PHE A 16 -45.27 19.92 -54.63
N CYS A 17 -44.70 18.73 -54.85
CA CYS A 17 -44.90 17.58 -53.94
C CYS A 17 -43.62 16.85 -53.51
N TYR A 18 -42.42 17.38 -53.77
CA TYR A 18 -41.15 16.79 -53.33
C TYR A 18 -40.37 17.70 -52.37
N LEU A 19 -41.06 18.58 -51.64
CA LEU A 19 -40.46 19.44 -50.61
C LEU A 19 -41.25 19.41 -49.28
N SER A 20 -41.79 18.24 -48.92
CA SER A 20 -42.58 18.08 -47.68
C SER A 20 -42.18 16.85 -46.84
N LEU A 21 -41.15 16.10 -47.25
CA LEU A 21 -40.74 14.85 -46.59
C LEU A 21 -39.30 14.85 -46.04
N LEU A 22 -38.65 16.01 -45.93
CA LEU A 22 -37.30 16.14 -45.37
C LEU A 22 -37.23 17.06 -44.14
N LEU A 23 -38.31 17.15 -43.35
CA LEU A 23 -38.33 17.85 -42.06
C LEU A 23 -38.93 17.02 -40.91
N PHE A 24 -38.90 15.69 -40.98
CA PHE A 24 -38.86 14.89 -39.75
C PHE A 24 -37.40 14.78 -39.30
N GLY A 25 -36.86 15.91 -38.83
CA GLY A 25 -35.73 15.85 -37.92
C GLY A 25 -36.12 14.96 -36.76
N CYS A 26 -35.28 13.97 -36.45
CA CYS A 26 -35.36 13.23 -35.19
C CYS A 26 -35.08 14.17 -34.01
N GLY A 27 -36.01 15.10 -33.75
CA GLY A 27 -36.17 15.75 -32.46
C GLY A 27 -36.84 14.78 -31.50
N GLY A 28 -36.21 13.63 -31.26
CA GLY A 28 -36.54 12.84 -30.10
C GLY A 28 -36.23 13.73 -28.91
N ALA A 29 -37.26 14.27 -28.26
CA ALA A 29 -37.12 15.02 -27.02
C ALA A 29 -36.26 14.14 -26.08
N VAL A 30 -35.04 14.60 -25.79
CA VAL A 30 -34.19 13.96 -24.79
C VAL A 30 -34.97 14.07 -23.50
N LYS A 31 -35.65 12.99 -23.09
CA LYS A 31 -36.41 12.98 -21.85
C LYS A 31 -35.39 13.15 -20.72
N THR A 32 -35.36 14.36 -20.16
CA THR A 32 -34.50 14.70 -19.03
C THR A 32 -34.84 13.81 -17.84
N SER A 33 -33.81 13.20 -17.24
CA SER A 33 -33.96 12.31 -16.09
C SER A 33 -34.72 12.99 -14.95
N SER A 34 -35.70 12.30 -14.37
CA SER A 34 -36.46 12.74 -13.19
C SER A 34 -35.63 12.70 -11.90
N CYS A 35 -34.45 12.07 -11.90
CA CYS A 35 -33.59 11.95 -10.71
C CYS A 35 -33.28 13.31 -10.08
N VAL A 36 -32.99 14.33 -10.91
CA VAL A 36 -32.69 15.70 -10.45
C VAL A 36 -33.92 16.43 -9.89
N ARG A 37 -35.13 15.89 -10.01
CA ARG A 37 -36.30 16.45 -9.30
C ARG A 37 -36.18 16.23 -7.80
N CYS A 38 -35.67 15.06 -7.39
CA CYS A 38 -35.42 14.72 -5.99
C CYS A 38 -34.02 15.13 -5.54
N HIS A 39 -33.03 14.99 -6.43
CA HIS A 39 -31.61 15.23 -6.17
C HIS A 39 -31.10 16.54 -6.81
N GLY A 40 -31.95 17.56 -6.92
CA GLY A 40 -31.70 18.72 -7.80
C GLY A 40 -30.50 19.60 -7.49
N ALA A 41 -29.89 19.43 -6.33
CA ALA A 41 -28.68 20.14 -5.94
C ALA A 41 -27.45 19.22 -5.78
N ILE A 42 -27.55 17.97 -6.25
CA ILE A 42 -26.42 17.04 -6.27
C ILE A 42 -25.29 17.59 -7.14
N GLU A 43 -24.04 17.50 -6.67
CA GLU A 43 -22.93 17.93 -7.48
C GLU A 43 -22.79 17.01 -8.70
N PRO A 44 -22.50 17.53 -9.91
CA PRO A 44 -22.12 16.65 -11.01
C PRO A 44 -20.84 15.90 -10.63
N ALA A 45 -20.77 14.61 -10.96
CA ALA A 45 -19.58 13.81 -10.67
C ALA A 45 -18.33 14.37 -11.35
N SER A 46 -18.46 14.88 -12.58
CA SER A 46 -17.46 15.73 -13.24
C SER A 46 -18.09 16.40 -14.46
N LYS A 47 -17.33 17.23 -15.18
CA LYS A 47 -17.76 17.82 -16.47
C LYS A 47 -18.25 16.78 -17.49
N ASN A 48 -17.66 15.58 -17.48
CA ASN A 48 -17.97 14.51 -18.44
C ASN A 48 -18.90 13.43 -17.87
N HIS A 49 -19.37 13.58 -16.62
CA HIS A 49 -20.21 12.61 -15.91
C HIS A 49 -21.46 13.33 -15.39
N GLY A 50 -22.41 13.60 -16.29
CA GLY A 50 -23.64 14.36 -16.00
C GLY A 50 -24.94 13.56 -16.07
N GLU A 51 -24.90 12.31 -16.51
CA GLU A 51 -26.06 11.44 -16.64
C GLU A 51 -26.06 10.43 -15.46
N CYS A 52 -27.21 10.21 -14.84
CA CYS A 52 -27.32 9.44 -13.60
C CYS A 52 -27.34 7.92 -13.85
N VAL A 53 -28.13 7.45 -14.82
CA VAL A 53 -28.48 6.04 -14.94
C VAL A 53 -27.38 5.20 -15.62
N SER A 54 -26.48 5.82 -16.35
CA SER A 54 -25.27 5.21 -16.91
C SER A 54 -24.32 4.73 -15.81
N CYS A 55 -24.23 5.44 -14.69
CA CYS A 55 -23.40 5.05 -13.55
C CYS A 55 -24.19 4.26 -12.50
N HIS A 56 -25.46 4.62 -12.29
CA HIS A 56 -26.24 4.09 -11.17
C HIS A 56 -27.31 3.07 -11.56
N GLY A 57 -27.69 2.94 -12.83
CA GLY A 57 -28.89 2.21 -13.24
C GLY A 57 -30.18 2.94 -12.83
N GLY A 58 -31.26 2.20 -12.62
CA GLY A 58 -32.55 2.77 -12.22
C GLY A 58 -33.47 3.13 -13.40
N LYS A 59 -34.59 3.78 -13.08
CA LYS A 59 -35.61 4.18 -14.06
C LYS A 59 -35.67 5.71 -14.16
N PRO A 60 -35.07 6.33 -15.19
CA PRO A 60 -34.88 7.79 -15.27
C PRO A 60 -36.16 8.60 -15.49
N LEU A 61 -37.30 7.96 -15.72
CA LEU A 61 -38.58 8.63 -15.99
C LEU A 61 -39.60 8.46 -14.86
N GLU A 62 -39.28 7.66 -13.86
CA GLU A 62 -40.15 7.44 -12.70
C GLU A 62 -39.97 8.58 -11.70
N ILE A 63 -41.07 9.13 -11.20
CA ILE A 63 -41.06 10.21 -10.20
C ILE A 63 -41.26 9.72 -8.76
N ASP A 64 -41.73 8.48 -8.62
CA ASP A 64 -41.81 7.81 -7.32
C ASP A 64 -40.42 7.28 -6.95
N ALA A 65 -39.95 7.62 -5.74
CA ALA A 65 -38.60 7.29 -5.32
C ALA A 65 -38.32 5.79 -5.32
N LYS A 66 -39.29 4.97 -4.89
CA LYS A 66 -39.11 3.51 -4.85
C LYS A 66 -39.03 2.94 -6.25
N LYS A 67 -39.89 3.38 -7.18
CA LYS A 67 -39.87 2.94 -8.59
C LYS A 67 -38.63 3.45 -9.33
N ALA A 68 -38.21 4.69 -9.12
CA ALA A 68 -37.03 5.27 -9.74
C ALA A 68 -35.75 4.49 -9.37
N HIS A 69 -35.64 4.07 -8.11
CA HIS A 69 -34.50 3.29 -7.62
C HIS A 69 -34.54 1.79 -8.00
N GLN A 70 -35.63 1.29 -8.61
CA GLN A 70 -35.67 -0.10 -9.07
C GLN A 70 -34.65 -0.33 -10.19
N GLY A 71 -33.78 -1.32 -10.00
CA GLY A 71 -32.72 -1.65 -10.95
C GLY A 71 -31.47 -0.77 -10.83
N MET A 72 -31.37 0.07 -9.79
CA MET A 72 -30.10 0.72 -9.47
C MET A 72 -29.07 -0.31 -8.98
N TYR A 73 -27.81 -0.12 -9.39
CA TYR A 73 -26.73 -1.06 -9.13
C TYR A 73 -26.36 -1.09 -7.64
N GLY A 74 -26.67 -2.19 -6.99
CA GLY A 74 -26.18 -2.50 -5.64
C GLY A 74 -26.77 -1.64 -4.51
N ILE A 75 -28.01 -1.14 -4.63
CA ILE A 75 -28.67 -0.44 -3.51
C ILE A 75 -28.86 -1.36 -2.30
N GLY A 76 -29.21 -2.62 -2.52
CA GLY A 76 -29.54 -3.58 -1.45
C GLY A 76 -28.37 -4.39 -0.89
N ASN A 77 -27.17 -4.27 -1.46
CA ASN A 77 -26.00 -5.03 -1.03
C ASN A 77 -24.74 -4.13 -1.08
N PRO A 78 -24.23 -3.65 0.08
CA PRO A 78 -23.00 -2.86 0.16
C PRO A 78 -21.76 -3.59 -0.38
N GLU A 79 -21.78 -4.91 -0.39
CA GLU A 79 -20.70 -5.77 -0.89
C GLU A 79 -20.90 -6.11 -2.39
N TYR A 80 -21.89 -5.50 -3.06
CA TYR A 80 -22.15 -5.73 -4.48
C TYR A 80 -21.06 -5.11 -5.36
N MET A 81 -20.12 -5.97 -5.76
CA MET A 81 -18.99 -5.59 -6.59
C MET A 81 -19.39 -5.22 -8.02
N GLY A 82 -20.53 -5.70 -8.53
CA GLY A 82 -20.96 -5.36 -9.88
C GLY A 82 -21.29 -3.88 -10.11
N ARG A 83 -21.29 -3.03 -9.07
CA ARG A 83 -21.59 -1.58 -9.20
C ARG A 83 -20.61 -0.87 -10.13
N TRP A 84 -19.31 -1.08 -9.94
CA TRP A 84 -18.27 -0.43 -10.75
C TRP A 84 -18.01 -1.17 -12.07
N GLU A 85 -18.28 -2.49 -12.13
CA GLU A 85 -18.29 -3.23 -13.40
C GLU A 85 -19.37 -2.68 -14.35
N LYS A 86 -20.57 -2.41 -13.84
CA LYS A 86 -21.67 -1.85 -14.64
C LYS A 86 -21.59 -0.34 -14.84
N GLY A 87 -21.12 0.40 -13.83
CA GLY A 87 -21.11 1.86 -13.86
C GLY A 87 -19.83 2.50 -14.41
N CYS A 88 -18.67 1.86 -14.29
CA CYS A 88 -17.37 2.44 -14.71
C CYS A 88 -16.76 1.71 -15.91
N SER A 89 -16.79 0.37 -15.93
CA SER A 89 -16.12 -0.44 -16.98
C SER A 89 -16.51 -0.08 -18.41
N PRO A 90 -17.79 0.22 -18.75
CA PRO A 90 -18.18 0.51 -20.12
C PRO A 90 -17.39 1.67 -20.77
N CYS A 91 -16.92 2.62 -19.96
CA CYS A 91 -16.12 3.77 -20.42
C CYS A 91 -14.64 3.68 -20.03
N HIS A 92 -14.31 2.92 -18.97
CA HIS A 92 -12.97 2.85 -18.37
C HIS A 92 -12.40 1.42 -18.36
N GLN A 93 -12.68 0.64 -19.40
CA GLN A 93 -12.27 -0.75 -19.51
C GLN A 93 -10.77 -0.97 -19.25
N TYR A 94 -9.92 -0.07 -19.76
CA TYR A 94 -8.47 -0.16 -19.57
C TYR A 94 -8.06 -0.08 -18.09
N GLN A 95 -8.62 0.85 -17.32
CA GLN A 95 -8.35 0.98 -15.89
C GLN A 95 -9.00 -0.18 -15.11
N PHE A 96 -10.19 -0.60 -15.53
CA PHE A 96 -10.93 -1.70 -14.91
C PHE A 96 -10.14 -3.01 -14.95
N GLU A 97 -9.64 -3.42 -16.11
CA GLU A 97 -8.88 -4.67 -16.24
C GLU A 97 -7.57 -4.64 -15.44
N ARG A 98 -6.88 -3.50 -15.44
CA ARG A 98 -5.68 -3.32 -14.59
C ARG A 98 -6.02 -3.48 -13.12
N MET A 99 -7.09 -2.85 -12.67
CA MET A 99 -7.50 -2.89 -11.27
C MET A 99 -7.87 -4.32 -10.83
N LYS A 100 -8.52 -5.10 -11.69
CA LYS A 100 -8.84 -6.51 -11.41
C LYS A 100 -7.63 -7.42 -11.23
N SER A 101 -6.46 -7.03 -11.74
CA SER A 101 -5.20 -7.77 -11.57
C SER A 101 -4.40 -7.33 -10.34
N ASN A 102 -4.71 -6.17 -9.78
CA ASN A 102 -3.96 -5.53 -8.71
C ASN A 102 -4.10 -6.27 -7.37
N LEU A 103 -3.01 -6.36 -6.60
CA LEU A 103 -2.98 -6.88 -5.24
C LEU A 103 -3.97 -6.23 -4.25
N MET A 104 -4.30 -4.94 -4.40
CA MET A 104 -5.33 -4.30 -3.56
C MET A 104 -6.75 -4.79 -3.85
N TYR A 105 -6.96 -5.46 -4.98
CA TYR A 105 -8.23 -6.08 -5.38
C TYR A 105 -8.18 -7.62 -5.39
N THR A 106 -7.04 -8.25 -5.63
CA THR A 106 -6.97 -9.72 -5.60
C THR A 106 -6.64 -10.26 -4.22
N ALA A 107 -6.02 -9.44 -3.35
CA ALA A 107 -5.43 -9.84 -2.07
C ALA A 107 -4.48 -11.05 -2.14
N ALA A 108 -4.01 -11.43 -3.34
CA ALA A 108 -3.31 -12.70 -3.57
C ALA A 108 -2.11 -12.89 -2.62
N GLY A 109 -1.31 -11.83 -2.45
CA GLY A 109 -0.17 -11.84 -1.55
C GLY A 109 -0.52 -11.89 -0.07
N MET A 110 -1.66 -11.34 0.36
CA MET A 110 -2.14 -11.40 1.74
C MET A 110 -2.63 -12.81 2.06
N ILE A 111 -3.51 -13.37 1.22
CA ILE A 111 -4.07 -14.71 1.39
C ILE A 111 -2.94 -15.75 1.40
N ARG A 112 -2.04 -15.70 0.42
CA ARG A 112 -0.87 -16.58 0.37
C ARG A 112 -0.03 -16.50 1.63
N ASN A 113 0.26 -15.28 2.11
CA ASN A 113 1.06 -15.11 3.30
C ASN A 113 0.37 -15.73 4.52
N ILE A 114 -0.93 -15.48 4.72
CA ILE A 114 -1.68 -16.06 5.83
C ILE A 114 -1.55 -17.59 5.78
N GLN A 115 -1.84 -18.21 4.63
CA GLN A 115 -1.68 -19.66 4.43
C GLN A 115 -0.29 -20.16 4.80
N LEU A 116 0.75 -19.60 4.16
CA LEU A 116 2.14 -19.98 4.42
C LEU A 116 2.52 -19.87 5.89
N THR A 117 1.93 -18.91 6.59
CA THR A 117 2.26 -18.62 7.98
C THR A 117 1.48 -19.46 8.98
N TRP A 118 0.23 -19.84 8.69
CA TRP A 118 -0.63 -20.49 9.68
C TRP A 118 -0.79 -22.00 9.46
N GLU A 119 -0.90 -22.44 8.21
CA GLU A 119 -1.26 -23.83 7.86
C GLU A 119 -0.36 -24.45 6.78
N GLY A 120 0.42 -23.66 6.06
CA GLY A 120 1.26 -24.10 4.95
C GLY A 120 0.63 -23.85 3.57
N ASP A 121 1.39 -24.14 2.51
CA ASP A 121 0.89 -24.09 1.13
C ASP A 121 0.13 -25.38 0.82
N ASP A 122 -1.06 -25.26 0.24
CA ASP A 122 -1.90 -26.39 -0.21
C ASP A 122 -1.75 -26.67 -1.72
N GLY A 123 -0.80 -25.98 -2.38
CA GLY A 123 -0.52 -26.09 -3.81
C GLY A 123 -1.48 -25.26 -4.69
N ASN A 124 -2.51 -24.64 -4.10
CA ASN A 124 -3.47 -23.84 -4.83
C ASN A 124 -3.10 -22.35 -4.78
N ARG A 125 -3.61 -21.59 -5.76
CA ARG A 125 -3.58 -20.12 -5.74
C ARG A 125 -4.95 -19.61 -5.37
N TYR A 126 -4.98 -18.62 -4.48
CA TYR A 126 -6.21 -17.97 -4.06
C TYR A 126 -6.15 -16.46 -4.28
N THR A 127 -7.31 -15.91 -4.61
CA THR A 127 -7.59 -14.48 -4.66
C THR A 127 -8.93 -14.23 -3.99
N THR A 128 -9.29 -12.97 -3.79
CA THR A 128 -10.56 -12.62 -3.16
C THR A 128 -11.75 -13.26 -3.89
N HIS A 129 -11.81 -13.19 -5.23
CA HIS A 129 -12.94 -13.75 -6.01
C HIS A 129 -12.59 -14.78 -7.08
N GLY A 130 -11.31 -15.15 -7.25
CA GLY A 130 -10.92 -16.15 -8.24
C GLY A 130 -10.81 -15.59 -9.65
N GLU A 131 -10.36 -14.34 -9.78
CA GLU A 131 -10.28 -13.66 -11.07
C GLU A 131 -9.29 -14.36 -12.01
N LYS A 132 -9.75 -14.73 -13.21
CA LYS A 132 -8.86 -15.21 -14.28
C LYS A 132 -8.04 -14.04 -14.80
N GLN A 133 -6.72 -14.18 -14.76
CA GLN A 133 -5.76 -13.12 -15.09
C GLN A 133 -4.55 -13.70 -15.82
N TYR A 134 -3.57 -12.84 -16.10
CA TYR A 134 -2.26 -13.23 -16.62
C TYR A 134 -1.19 -12.81 -15.63
N ASP A 135 -0.17 -13.66 -15.44
CA ASP A 135 1.01 -13.23 -14.70
C ASP A 135 1.91 -12.33 -15.55
N ALA A 136 2.98 -11.81 -14.96
CA ALA A 136 3.92 -10.91 -15.64
C ALA A 136 4.66 -11.51 -16.84
N THR A 137 4.60 -12.84 -17.03
CA THR A 137 5.16 -13.52 -18.22
C THR A 137 4.13 -13.66 -19.35
N GLY A 138 2.87 -13.26 -19.10
CA GLY A 138 1.75 -13.46 -20.00
C GLY A 138 1.15 -14.86 -19.88
N THR A 139 1.48 -15.63 -18.85
CA THR A 139 0.90 -16.96 -18.64
C THR A 139 -0.48 -16.83 -17.99
N PRO A 140 -1.54 -17.46 -18.52
CA PRO A 140 -2.85 -17.47 -17.89
C PRO A 140 -2.81 -18.09 -16.49
N VAL A 141 -3.45 -17.43 -15.53
CA VAL A 141 -3.60 -17.90 -14.16
C VAL A 141 -5.09 -17.94 -13.83
N SER A 142 -5.54 -19.04 -13.21
CA SER A 142 -6.92 -19.21 -12.73
C SER A 142 -6.90 -19.54 -11.23
N PRO A 143 -6.76 -18.53 -10.35
CA PRO A 143 -6.84 -18.72 -8.91
C PRO A 143 -8.25 -19.16 -8.48
N LYS A 144 -8.35 -19.84 -7.35
CA LYS A 144 -9.61 -20.13 -6.68
C LYS A 144 -10.06 -18.90 -5.86
N PRO A 145 -11.37 -18.68 -5.69
CA PRO A 145 -11.86 -17.69 -4.72
C PRO A 145 -11.50 -18.15 -3.29
N VAL A 146 -11.20 -17.20 -2.42
CA VAL A 146 -10.89 -17.47 -0.99
C VAL A 146 -12.08 -18.05 -0.22
N ALA A 147 -13.30 -17.93 -0.76
CA ALA A 147 -14.47 -18.62 -0.26
C ALA A 147 -14.29 -20.15 -0.26
N ASN A 148 -13.44 -20.70 -1.14
CA ASN A 148 -13.13 -22.13 -1.22
C ASN A 148 -11.99 -22.55 -0.29
N LEU A 149 -11.34 -21.60 0.40
CA LEU A 149 -10.29 -21.88 1.37
C LEU A 149 -10.94 -22.07 2.75
N ASP A 150 -11.51 -23.25 2.98
CA ASP A 150 -12.28 -23.53 4.20
C ASP A 150 -11.41 -24.06 5.33
N ASN A 151 -10.52 -23.21 5.81
CA ASN A 151 -9.60 -23.48 6.90
C ASN A 151 -9.33 -22.21 7.71
N LEU A 152 -8.48 -22.30 8.75
CA LEU A 152 -8.26 -21.18 9.64
C LEU A 152 -7.66 -19.96 8.91
N SER A 153 -6.82 -20.19 7.91
CA SER A 153 -6.22 -19.13 7.09
C SER A 153 -7.25 -18.40 6.24
N GLY A 154 -8.17 -19.13 5.61
CA GLY A 154 -9.25 -18.55 4.83
C GLY A 154 -10.25 -17.80 5.71
N GLU A 155 -10.61 -18.38 6.86
CA GLU A 155 -11.45 -17.73 7.86
C GLU A 155 -10.85 -16.41 8.35
N LEU A 156 -9.55 -16.38 8.66
CA LEU A 156 -8.87 -15.15 9.08
C LEU A 156 -8.99 -14.06 8.02
N TYR A 157 -8.73 -14.39 6.74
CA TYR A 157 -8.87 -13.40 5.68
C TYR A 157 -10.32 -12.91 5.56
N ARG A 158 -11.29 -13.82 5.46
CA ARG A 158 -12.70 -13.51 5.20
C ARG A 158 -13.36 -12.68 6.31
N LYS A 159 -13.04 -12.99 7.57
CA LYS A 159 -13.69 -12.37 8.74
C LYS A 159 -12.90 -11.24 9.37
N PHE A 160 -11.57 -11.19 9.20
CA PHE A 160 -10.74 -10.20 9.88
C PHE A 160 -10.06 -9.22 8.92
N CYS A 161 -9.66 -9.66 7.73
CA CYS A 161 -8.85 -8.84 6.82
C CYS A 161 -9.62 -8.20 5.65
N ALA A 162 -10.62 -8.89 5.11
CA ALA A 162 -11.30 -8.52 3.87
C ALA A 162 -12.03 -7.15 3.93
N ARG A 163 -12.43 -6.69 5.13
CA ARG A 163 -13.10 -5.38 5.32
C ARG A 163 -12.31 -4.18 4.79
N CYS A 164 -10.98 -4.24 4.82
CA CYS A 164 -10.11 -3.11 4.42
C CYS A 164 -9.78 -3.07 2.93
N HIS A 165 -10.27 -4.04 2.16
CA HIS A 165 -9.82 -4.29 0.79
C HIS A 165 -10.77 -3.64 -0.23
N VAL A 166 -10.23 -3.22 -1.38
CA VAL A 166 -10.88 -2.28 -2.31
C VAL A 166 -12.17 -2.84 -2.91
N GLY A 167 -12.35 -4.16 -2.95
CA GLY A 167 -13.59 -4.79 -3.42
C GLY A 167 -14.80 -4.55 -2.52
N ALA A 168 -14.59 -4.24 -1.23
CA ALA A 168 -15.64 -4.10 -0.22
C ALA A 168 -15.91 -2.64 0.14
N GLU A 169 -17.17 -2.32 0.43
CA GLU A 169 -17.57 -1.02 0.96
C GLU A 169 -17.56 -1.06 2.51
N THR A 170 -17.10 0.01 3.15
CA THR A 170 -17.21 0.19 4.59
C THR A 170 -18.03 1.45 4.89
N ARG A 171 -19.14 1.30 5.61
CA ARG A 171 -20.04 2.40 6.00
C ARG A 171 -20.09 2.58 7.52
N GLY A 172 -20.25 3.83 7.97
CA GLY A 172 -20.51 4.16 9.37
C GLY A 172 -19.32 3.93 10.31
N VAL A 173 -18.10 3.89 9.77
CA VAL A 173 -16.87 3.77 10.56
C VAL A 173 -16.15 5.10 10.56
N TYR A 174 -15.95 5.66 11.76
CA TYR A 174 -15.22 6.89 11.93
C TYR A 174 -13.81 6.76 11.32
N ALA A 175 -13.45 7.73 10.49
CA ALA A 175 -12.18 7.84 9.79
C ALA A 175 -11.79 6.67 8.86
N ALA A 176 -12.66 5.68 8.64
CA ALA A 176 -12.38 4.50 7.80
C ALA A 176 -13.54 4.13 6.86
N SER A 177 -14.58 4.97 6.75
CA SER A 177 -15.62 4.76 5.75
C SER A 177 -15.09 5.03 4.34
N HIS A 178 -15.43 4.16 3.39
CA HIS A 178 -15.04 4.26 1.98
C HIS A 178 -16.00 3.48 1.09
N GLY A 179 -16.07 3.87 -0.19
CA GLY A 179 -16.75 3.11 -1.23
C GLY A 179 -16.00 1.83 -1.62
N SER A 180 -16.52 1.09 -2.59
CA SER A 180 -15.84 -0.05 -3.22
C SER A 180 -15.36 0.28 -4.64
N GLY A 181 -14.41 -0.51 -5.13
CA GLY A 181 -13.86 -0.40 -6.48
C GLY A 181 -13.27 0.98 -6.76
N CYS A 182 -13.56 1.53 -7.95
CA CYS A 182 -13.14 2.87 -8.36
C CYS A 182 -13.57 3.95 -7.36
N ALA A 183 -14.73 3.78 -6.72
CA ALA A 183 -15.30 4.77 -5.81
C ALA A 183 -14.58 4.84 -4.47
N ALA A 184 -13.83 3.79 -4.10
CA ALA A 184 -13.00 3.78 -2.89
C ALA A 184 -11.94 4.89 -2.91
N CYS A 185 -11.43 5.23 -4.10
CA CYS A 185 -10.38 6.25 -4.25
C CYS A 185 -10.90 7.55 -4.87
N HIS A 186 -11.86 7.48 -5.78
CA HIS A 186 -12.25 8.65 -6.58
C HIS A 186 -13.40 9.47 -6.00
N PHE A 187 -13.99 9.08 -4.87
CA PHE A 187 -14.92 9.95 -4.15
C PHE A 187 -14.35 10.36 -2.79
N PRO A 188 -14.43 11.65 -2.41
CA PRO A 188 -13.91 12.12 -1.13
C PRO A 188 -14.81 11.70 0.02
N TRP A 189 -14.22 11.32 1.16
CA TRP A 189 -14.94 10.96 2.39
C TRP A 189 -14.47 11.83 3.56
N ASN A 190 -15.40 12.36 4.36
CA ASN A 190 -15.10 12.92 5.68
C ASN A 190 -15.01 11.80 6.73
N ASP A 191 -14.59 12.13 7.96
CA ASP A 191 -14.36 11.10 8.98
C ASP A 191 -15.66 10.46 9.46
N ALA A 192 -16.78 11.18 9.46
CA ALA A 192 -18.07 10.62 9.84
C ALA A 192 -18.68 9.72 8.74
N GLY A 193 -18.16 9.78 7.52
CA GLY A 193 -18.73 9.11 6.35
C GLY A 193 -20.14 9.60 6.02
N THR A 194 -20.36 10.91 6.11
CA THR A 194 -21.65 11.57 5.85
C THR A 194 -21.61 12.41 4.60
N TYR A 195 -22.73 12.52 3.89
CA TYR A 195 -22.81 13.45 2.75
C TYR A 195 -22.98 14.90 3.23
N GLU A 196 -22.08 15.79 2.79
CA GLU A 196 -22.03 17.22 3.16
C GLU A 196 -22.34 18.15 1.98
N GLY A 197 -22.62 17.58 0.80
CA GLY A 197 -22.98 18.31 -0.41
C GLY A 197 -24.34 19.02 -0.33
N ARG A 198 -24.72 19.64 -1.45
CA ARG A 198 -25.91 20.53 -1.52
C ARG A 198 -27.23 19.79 -1.75
N ASP A 199 -27.19 18.51 -2.08
CA ASP A 199 -28.37 17.68 -2.25
C ASP A 199 -29.11 17.48 -0.92
N LYS A 200 -30.26 18.15 -0.79
CA LYS A 200 -31.11 18.09 0.41
C LYS A 200 -31.61 16.68 0.72
N ALA A 201 -31.79 15.83 -0.28
CA ALA A 201 -32.25 14.46 -0.07
C ALA A 201 -31.16 13.58 0.56
N MET A 202 -29.88 13.97 0.45
CA MET A 202 -28.73 13.19 0.91
C MET A 202 -27.97 13.84 2.07
N ARG A 203 -28.09 15.16 2.26
CA ARG A 203 -27.37 15.92 3.29
C ARG A 203 -27.55 15.30 4.68
N GLY A 204 -26.43 15.01 5.33
CA GLY A 204 -26.36 14.41 6.67
C GLY A 204 -26.52 12.89 6.70
N LYS A 205 -26.83 12.22 5.58
CA LYS A 205 -26.93 10.75 5.57
C LYS A 205 -25.56 10.11 5.72
N VAL A 206 -25.47 9.17 6.65
CA VAL A 206 -24.29 8.32 6.91
C VAL A 206 -24.14 7.26 5.83
N GLY A 207 -22.91 6.80 5.58
CA GLY A 207 -22.60 5.76 4.61
C GLY A 207 -22.41 6.28 3.19
N HIS A 208 -22.10 7.57 3.04
CA HIS A 208 -21.92 8.23 1.74
C HIS A 208 -20.66 9.10 1.74
N SER A 209 -20.11 9.30 0.54
CA SER A 209 -19.02 10.24 0.30
C SER A 209 -19.44 11.66 0.72
N ALA A 210 -18.46 12.48 1.10
CA ALA A 210 -18.69 13.86 1.52
C ALA A 210 -19.33 14.72 0.41
N SER A 211 -19.09 14.40 -0.85
CA SER A 211 -19.78 15.01 -2.00
C SER A 211 -19.99 13.98 -3.12
N HIS A 212 -20.81 14.32 -4.10
CA HIS A 212 -20.97 13.52 -5.32
C HIS A 212 -19.90 13.84 -6.39
N GLY A 213 -19.07 14.86 -6.18
CA GLY A 213 -17.97 15.19 -7.09
C GLY A 213 -16.82 14.18 -7.02
N LEU A 214 -16.40 13.66 -8.17
CA LEU A 214 -15.23 12.78 -8.29
C LEU A 214 -13.93 13.58 -8.13
N SER A 215 -12.98 13.00 -7.43
CA SER A 215 -11.59 13.42 -7.42
C SER A 215 -10.78 12.55 -8.39
N ALA A 216 -10.32 13.15 -9.50
CA ALA A 216 -9.45 12.45 -10.46
C ALA A 216 -8.11 12.05 -9.81
N LEU A 217 -7.64 12.81 -8.82
CA LEU A 217 -6.42 12.56 -8.06
C LEU A 217 -6.79 12.43 -6.57
N PRO A 218 -6.70 11.24 -5.97
CA PRO A 218 -6.98 11.07 -4.54
C PRO A 218 -5.92 11.78 -3.70
N ASP A 219 -6.33 12.23 -2.51
CA ASP A 219 -5.44 12.81 -1.51
C ASP A 219 -4.90 11.75 -0.55
N THR A 220 -3.98 12.14 0.34
CA THR A 220 -3.43 11.24 1.37
C THR A 220 -4.51 10.67 2.29
N ARG A 221 -5.59 11.43 2.58
CA ARG A 221 -6.69 10.98 3.46
C ARG A 221 -7.45 9.80 2.87
N THR A 222 -7.56 9.75 1.54
CA THR A 222 -8.15 8.63 0.82
C THR A 222 -7.39 7.33 1.10
N CYS A 223 -6.05 7.37 1.05
CA CYS A 223 -5.21 6.21 1.34
C CYS A 223 -5.27 5.82 2.83
N SER A 224 -5.34 6.82 3.72
CA SER A 224 -5.36 6.57 5.16
C SER A 224 -6.63 5.86 5.62
N ARG A 225 -7.75 5.90 4.88
CA ARG A 225 -8.97 5.13 5.22
C ARG A 225 -8.70 3.64 5.44
N CYS A 226 -7.79 3.05 4.65
CA CYS A 226 -7.41 1.63 4.77
C CYS A 226 -6.03 1.43 5.43
N HIS A 227 -5.09 2.35 5.19
CA HIS A 227 -3.71 2.26 5.66
C HIS A 227 -3.46 2.89 7.06
N ASN A 228 -4.48 2.94 7.93
CA ASN A 228 -4.49 3.63 9.24
C ASN A 228 -4.31 2.75 10.50
N ARG A 229 -3.68 1.57 10.41
CA ARG A 229 -3.57 0.67 11.58
C ARG A 229 -2.28 -0.13 11.61
N SER A 230 -1.75 -0.35 12.81
CA SER A 230 -0.53 -1.14 13.06
C SER A 230 0.64 -0.60 12.22
N GLY A 231 1.52 -1.47 11.72
CA GLY A 231 2.56 -1.12 10.76
C GLY A 231 2.05 -0.75 9.35
N ARG A 232 0.85 -0.18 9.18
CA ARG A 232 0.42 0.33 7.87
C ARG A 232 0.99 1.73 7.61
N ILE A 233 1.25 1.98 6.35
CA ILE A 233 2.14 3.04 5.84
C ILE A 233 1.63 4.46 6.10
N ALA A 234 0.32 4.70 6.11
CA ALA A 234 -0.19 6.07 6.08
C ALA A 234 0.07 6.81 7.39
N LEU A 235 0.07 6.13 8.54
CA LEU A 235 0.33 6.77 9.82
C LEU A 235 1.78 7.24 9.90
N SER A 236 2.74 6.33 9.72
CA SER A 236 4.16 6.64 9.84
C SER A 236 4.63 7.67 8.81
N TYR A 237 4.09 7.65 7.59
CA TYR A 237 4.37 8.68 6.57
C TYR A 237 3.99 10.08 7.05
N GLN A 238 2.82 10.20 7.67
CA GLN A 238 2.30 11.46 8.20
C GLN A 238 2.89 11.85 9.56
N GLY A 239 3.74 11.00 10.16
CA GLY A 239 4.28 11.24 11.50
C GLY A 239 3.29 10.88 12.61
N LEU A 240 2.44 9.89 12.39
CA LEU A 240 1.46 9.38 13.35
C LEU A 240 1.78 7.95 13.75
N TYR A 241 1.34 7.56 14.94
CA TYR A 241 1.52 6.23 15.53
C TYR A 241 0.29 5.87 16.37
N ASP A 242 -0.32 4.72 16.10
CA ASP A 242 -1.56 4.31 16.77
C ASP A 242 -1.37 3.61 18.12
N GLY A 243 -0.16 3.15 18.43
CA GLY A 243 0.23 2.68 19.77
C GLY A 243 -0.64 1.60 20.43
N ASN A 244 -0.20 1.18 21.62
CA ASN A 244 -1.08 0.63 22.64
C ASN A 244 -0.96 1.53 23.87
N ASN A 245 -1.59 2.68 23.79
CA ASN A 245 -1.41 3.82 24.67
C ASN A 245 -2.63 4.07 25.56
N GLY A 246 -3.62 3.18 25.55
CA GLY A 246 -4.80 3.25 26.42
C GLY A 246 -5.56 4.57 26.34
N LEU A 247 -5.62 5.20 25.15
CA LEU A 247 -6.22 6.52 24.93
C LEU A 247 -5.46 7.71 25.56
N VAL A 248 -4.20 7.51 25.94
CA VAL A 248 -3.30 8.54 26.49
C VAL A 248 -2.29 8.99 25.43
N PRO A 249 -1.88 10.28 25.39
CA PRO A 249 -2.34 11.39 26.23
C PRO A 249 -3.79 11.79 25.94
N THR A 250 -4.49 12.30 26.93
CA THR A 250 -5.86 12.77 26.75
C THR A 250 -5.88 14.18 26.14
N ARG A 251 -7.01 14.53 25.52
CA ARG A 251 -7.34 15.89 25.08
C ARG A 251 -8.68 16.26 25.69
N GLU A 252 -8.69 17.34 26.48
CA GLU A 252 -9.91 17.83 27.15
C GLU A 252 -10.59 16.78 28.05
N GLY A 253 -9.80 15.87 28.63
CA GLY A 253 -10.30 14.77 29.46
C GLY A 253 -10.74 13.52 28.69
N GLU A 254 -10.82 13.60 27.36
CA GLU A 254 -11.16 12.49 26.46
C GLU A 254 -9.90 11.87 25.82
N GLY A 255 -10.04 10.69 25.20
CA GLY A 255 -8.93 10.08 24.45
C GLY A 255 -8.41 11.00 23.33
N GLY A 256 -7.08 11.13 23.18
CA GLY A 256 -6.51 12.11 22.24
C GLY A 256 -5.02 11.92 21.93
N PRO A 257 -4.33 12.87 21.25
CA PRO A 257 -4.83 14.12 20.70
C PRO A 257 -5.68 13.97 19.44
N GLU A 258 -5.59 12.83 18.76
CA GLU A 258 -6.34 12.50 17.54
C GLU A 258 -6.97 11.12 17.66
N MET A 259 -8.26 11.00 17.32
CA MET A 259 -8.96 9.72 17.37
C MET A 259 -8.97 9.04 16.00
N ALA A 260 -8.94 7.71 16.01
CA ALA A 260 -9.00 6.85 14.83
C ALA A 260 -10.03 5.74 15.02
N SER A 261 -10.29 4.98 13.94
CA SER A 261 -11.21 3.86 13.95
C SER A 261 -10.85 2.80 15.01
N GLY A 262 -11.86 2.25 15.67
CA GLY A 262 -11.71 1.14 16.63
C GLY A 262 -11.25 1.55 18.02
N ALA A 263 -11.71 2.70 18.53
CA ALA A 263 -11.35 3.23 19.85
C ALA A 263 -9.82 3.32 20.06
N ARG A 264 -9.13 3.92 19.08
CA ARG A 264 -7.69 4.18 19.14
C ARG A 264 -7.44 5.68 19.06
N ASN A 265 -6.36 6.13 19.67
CA ASN A 265 -5.82 7.47 19.52
C ASN A 265 -4.43 7.42 18.86
N LEU A 266 -4.12 8.46 18.09
CA LEU A 266 -2.87 8.60 17.37
C LEU A 266 -1.96 9.60 18.10
N VAL A 267 -0.72 9.20 18.33
CA VAL A 267 0.34 10.08 18.85
C VAL A 267 1.31 10.45 17.73
N HIS A 268 2.01 11.57 17.93
CA HIS A 268 2.92 12.11 16.94
C HIS A 268 4.32 11.52 17.06
N ILE A 269 4.89 11.13 15.93
CA ILE A 269 6.30 10.79 15.73
C ILE A 269 6.88 11.69 14.63
N THR A 270 8.18 11.60 14.37
CA THR A 270 8.76 12.35 13.24
C THR A 270 8.12 11.87 11.92
N PRO A 271 7.58 12.77 11.08
CA PRO A 271 7.05 12.39 9.77
C PRO A 271 8.15 12.09 8.74
N ASP A 272 7.75 11.47 7.64
CA ASP A 272 8.62 11.28 6.48
C ASP A 272 9.08 12.64 5.91
N VAL A 273 10.33 12.69 5.43
CA VAL A 273 10.89 13.90 4.81
C VAL A 273 10.12 14.35 3.57
N HIS A 274 9.56 13.43 2.79
CA HIS A 274 8.78 13.74 1.60
C HIS A 274 7.41 14.31 1.98
N PHE A 275 6.75 13.71 2.98
CA PHE A 275 5.51 14.26 3.54
C PHE A 275 5.74 15.66 4.10
N SER A 276 6.81 15.84 4.87
CA SER A 276 7.21 17.16 5.41
C SER A 276 7.50 18.19 4.32
N ALA A 277 7.90 17.75 3.12
CA ALA A 277 8.11 18.62 1.97
C ALA A 277 6.79 19.00 1.27
N GLY A 278 5.67 18.34 1.61
CA GLY A 278 4.35 18.54 1.03
C GLY A 278 3.97 17.53 -0.07
N MET A 279 4.66 16.39 -0.15
CA MET A 279 4.29 15.32 -1.07
C MET A 279 3.16 14.46 -0.50
N GLU A 280 2.30 13.96 -1.38
CA GLU A 280 1.24 13.02 -1.08
C GLU A 280 1.58 11.60 -1.58
N CYS A 281 0.81 10.59 -1.14
CA CYS A 281 1.03 9.19 -1.52
C CYS A 281 1.18 9.00 -3.03
N ILE A 282 0.32 9.69 -3.80
CA ILE A 282 0.29 9.60 -5.27
C ILE A 282 1.47 10.27 -5.95
N ASP A 283 2.26 11.09 -5.26
CA ASP A 283 3.43 11.75 -5.87
C ASP A 283 4.58 10.77 -6.05
N CYS A 284 4.64 9.73 -5.22
CA CYS A 284 5.54 8.59 -5.37
C CYS A 284 4.85 7.44 -6.12
N HIS A 285 3.67 7.01 -5.64
CA HIS A 285 2.98 5.85 -6.20
C HIS A 285 2.30 6.19 -7.53
N THR A 286 2.68 5.46 -8.57
CA THR A 286 2.15 5.66 -9.92
C THR A 286 0.75 5.07 -10.07
N SER A 287 0.10 5.36 -11.19
CA SER A 287 -1.17 4.71 -11.56
C SER A 287 -1.02 3.18 -11.61
N ARG A 288 0.18 2.67 -11.90
CA ARG A 288 0.51 1.25 -12.06
C ARG A 288 0.76 0.56 -10.71
N ASP A 289 1.32 1.29 -9.75
CA ASP A 289 1.39 0.82 -8.37
C ASP A 289 -0.01 0.69 -7.76
N VAL A 290 -0.85 1.72 -7.96
CA VAL A 290 -2.14 1.84 -7.26
C VAL A 290 -3.28 1.13 -7.98
N MET A 291 -3.39 1.21 -9.29
CA MET A 291 -4.46 0.53 -10.06
C MET A 291 -3.97 -0.77 -10.71
N GLY A 292 -2.73 -1.20 -10.48
CA GLY A 292 -2.13 -2.35 -11.17
C GLY A 292 -1.64 -2.00 -12.57
N ASP A 293 -0.83 -2.87 -13.16
CA ASP A 293 -0.32 -2.75 -14.54
C ASP A 293 -0.87 -3.81 -15.50
N GLY A 294 -1.89 -4.56 -15.07
CA GLY A 294 -2.56 -5.57 -15.88
C GLY A 294 -2.08 -6.99 -15.62
N TYR A 295 -1.13 -7.18 -14.70
CA TYR A 295 -0.60 -8.50 -14.34
C TYR A 295 -0.91 -8.88 -12.90
N GLU A 296 -1.23 -10.15 -12.70
CA GLU A 296 -1.38 -10.73 -11.37
C GLU A 296 0.00 -10.94 -10.74
N TYR A 297 0.12 -10.52 -9.49
CA TYR A 297 1.31 -10.73 -8.68
C TYR A 297 0.96 -11.39 -7.36
N ARG A 298 1.71 -12.43 -6.99
CA ARG A 298 1.60 -13.08 -5.68
C ARG A 298 2.31 -12.33 -4.55
N ASN A 299 3.05 -11.25 -4.85
CA ASN A 299 3.81 -10.49 -3.86
C ASN A 299 3.89 -8.99 -4.24
N MET A 300 3.73 -8.12 -3.24
CA MET A 300 3.76 -6.66 -3.41
C MET A 300 5.06 -6.13 -4.03
N TYR A 301 6.21 -6.72 -3.67
CA TYR A 301 7.50 -6.28 -4.19
C TYR A 301 7.70 -6.55 -5.69
N LEU A 302 6.84 -7.37 -6.31
CA LEU A 302 6.85 -7.61 -7.75
C LEU A 302 5.97 -6.60 -8.49
N GLN A 303 4.89 -6.14 -7.86
CA GLN A 303 3.98 -5.14 -8.45
C GLN A 303 4.60 -3.75 -8.37
N ALA A 304 5.05 -3.34 -7.18
CA ALA A 304 5.60 -2.02 -6.92
C ALA A 304 6.78 -1.70 -7.85
N GLU A 305 6.71 -0.57 -8.54
CA GLU A 305 7.77 -0.10 -9.44
C GLU A 305 8.62 1.02 -8.84
N THR A 306 8.07 1.76 -7.86
CA THR A 306 8.72 2.92 -7.27
C THR A 306 9.89 2.53 -6.38
N ALA A 307 11.08 3.04 -6.70
CA ALA A 307 12.28 2.86 -5.90
C ALA A 307 12.96 4.20 -5.57
N CYS A 308 13.70 4.25 -4.45
CA CYS A 308 14.48 5.43 -4.07
C CYS A 308 15.48 5.81 -5.15
N GLU A 309 16.14 4.80 -5.73
CA GLU A 309 17.16 4.95 -6.75
C GLU A 309 16.63 5.57 -8.05
N ASP A 310 15.32 5.48 -8.31
CA ASP A 310 14.73 6.06 -9.51
C ASP A 310 14.88 7.59 -9.52
N CYS A 311 14.66 8.25 -8.38
CA CYS A 311 14.75 9.71 -8.27
C CYS A 311 16.10 10.20 -7.74
N HIS A 312 16.79 9.39 -6.91
CA HIS A 312 18.01 9.78 -6.22
C HIS A 312 19.29 9.20 -6.86
N GLY A 313 19.16 8.19 -7.72
CA GLY A 313 20.27 7.41 -8.23
C GLY A 313 20.76 6.38 -7.20
N SER A 314 21.73 5.57 -7.62
CA SER A 314 22.48 4.67 -6.76
C SER A 314 23.85 5.27 -6.43
N ALA A 315 24.64 4.54 -5.64
CA ALA A 315 26.02 4.88 -5.34
C ALA A 315 26.86 5.14 -6.61
N THR A 316 26.59 4.41 -7.70
CA THR A 316 27.43 4.39 -8.91
C THR A 316 26.72 4.86 -10.17
N GLN A 317 25.39 4.96 -10.18
CA GLN A 317 24.62 5.32 -11.37
C GLN A 317 23.61 6.42 -11.05
N PRO A 318 23.54 7.49 -11.86
CA PRO A 318 22.51 8.52 -11.71
C PRO A 318 21.13 7.98 -12.16
N PRO A 319 20.04 8.70 -11.82
CA PRO A 319 18.71 8.45 -12.37
C PRO A 319 18.70 8.33 -13.90
N ARG A 320 18.01 7.31 -14.42
CA ARG A 320 17.82 7.14 -15.86
C ARG A 320 16.65 8.00 -16.34
N HIS A 321 16.75 8.52 -17.55
CA HIS A 321 15.67 9.29 -18.17
C HIS A 321 15.51 8.99 -19.66
N ARG A 322 14.32 9.23 -20.21
CA ARG A 322 14.05 9.21 -21.65
C ARG A 322 13.20 10.39 -22.07
N GLU A 323 13.32 10.80 -23.32
CA GLU A 323 12.50 11.88 -23.88
C GLU A 323 11.11 11.37 -24.31
N ILE A 324 10.08 12.20 -24.12
CA ILE A 324 8.76 11.96 -24.68
C ILE A 324 8.80 12.22 -26.18
N THR A 325 8.69 11.15 -26.96
CA THR A 325 8.78 11.19 -28.43
C THR A 325 7.49 10.80 -29.15
N ARG A 326 6.47 10.33 -28.42
CA ARG A 326 5.19 9.84 -28.98
C ARG A 326 4.01 10.42 -28.23
N GLU A 327 2.93 10.71 -28.95
CA GLU A 327 1.66 11.19 -28.42
C GLU A 327 0.96 10.16 -27.50
N SER A 328 1.28 8.88 -27.67
CA SER A 328 0.75 7.79 -26.84
C SER A 328 1.51 7.57 -25.52
N ASP A 329 2.56 8.36 -25.25
CA ASP A 329 3.39 8.18 -24.06
C ASP A 329 2.56 8.30 -22.76
N GLU A 330 2.84 7.42 -21.82
CA GLU A 330 2.10 7.33 -20.56
C GLU A 330 2.20 8.62 -19.74
N ALA A 331 3.35 9.31 -19.78
CA ALA A 331 3.53 10.57 -19.08
C ALA A 331 2.56 11.67 -19.59
N LEU A 332 2.31 11.72 -20.90
CA LEU A 332 1.33 12.63 -21.50
C LEU A 332 -0.10 12.25 -21.09
N ARG A 333 -0.44 10.96 -21.19
CA ARG A 333 -1.81 10.50 -20.90
C ARG A 333 -2.17 10.64 -19.43
N GLU A 334 -1.26 10.28 -18.52
CA GLU A 334 -1.52 10.30 -17.07
C GLU A 334 -1.52 11.70 -16.47
N SER A 335 -0.73 12.63 -17.02
CA SER A 335 -0.62 13.99 -16.48
C SER A 335 -1.78 14.92 -16.82
N LYS A 336 -2.77 14.46 -17.58
CA LYS A 336 -3.94 15.26 -18.00
C LYS A 336 -4.63 15.98 -16.84
N SER A 337 -4.77 15.30 -15.70
CA SER A 337 -5.43 15.84 -14.50
C SER A 337 -4.48 16.51 -13.51
N TYR A 338 -3.18 16.58 -13.83
CA TYR A 338 -2.19 17.20 -12.93
C TYR A 338 -2.27 18.72 -13.04
N LYS A 339 -1.72 19.43 -12.04
CA LYS A 339 -1.60 20.90 -12.11
C LYS A 339 -0.68 21.37 -13.24
N MET A 340 0.31 20.56 -13.63
CA MET A 340 1.17 20.77 -14.77
C MET A 340 1.18 19.51 -15.64
N GLN A 341 0.75 19.64 -16.89
CA GLN A 341 0.78 18.58 -17.89
C GLN A 341 2.18 18.42 -18.46
N MET A 342 2.58 17.16 -18.68
CA MET A 342 3.82 16.83 -19.39
C MET A 342 3.67 17.12 -20.89
N ARG A 343 4.78 17.36 -21.59
CA ARG A 343 4.80 17.76 -23.00
C ARG A 343 5.84 16.96 -23.80
N PRO A 344 5.64 16.78 -25.12
CA PRO A 344 6.67 16.25 -26.01
C PRO A 344 8.01 16.98 -25.81
N GLY A 345 9.12 16.25 -25.89
CA GLY A 345 10.47 16.78 -25.65
C GLY A 345 10.91 16.82 -24.17
N MET A 346 10.01 16.60 -23.21
CA MET A 346 10.43 16.50 -21.79
C MET A 346 11.18 15.19 -21.53
N LYS A 347 12.26 15.26 -20.76
CA LYS A 347 13.04 14.09 -20.31
C LYS A 347 12.46 13.54 -19.03
N MET A 348 11.73 12.43 -19.10
CA MET A 348 11.07 11.79 -17.97
C MET A 348 11.98 10.77 -17.30
N ILE A 349 12.00 10.76 -15.97
CA ILE A 349 12.72 9.75 -15.19
C ILE A 349 12.06 8.39 -15.39
N LEU A 350 12.88 7.34 -15.41
CA LEU A 350 12.45 5.95 -15.55
C LEU A 350 12.40 5.25 -14.19
N THR A 351 11.37 4.44 -13.99
CA THR A 351 11.26 3.50 -12.88
C THR A 351 12.31 2.39 -13.02
N ALA A 352 12.50 1.60 -11.96
CA ALA A 352 13.35 0.41 -12.01
C ALA A 352 12.95 -0.56 -13.14
N LYS A 353 11.64 -0.63 -13.45
CA LYS A 353 11.08 -1.42 -14.56
C LYS A 353 11.23 -0.77 -15.95
N GLY A 354 11.85 0.41 -16.05
CA GLY A 354 12.12 1.09 -17.33
C GLY A 354 10.94 1.87 -17.90
N ARG A 355 9.86 2.06 -17.14
CA ARG A 355 8.69 2.87 -17.54
C ARG A 355 8.87 4.32 -17.11
N SER A 356 8.32 5.26 -17.86
CA SER A 356 8.38 6.67 -17.47
C SER A 356 7.49 6.95 -16.25
N TYR A 357 8.03 7.73 -15.31
CA TYR A 357 7.20 8.48 -14.39
C TYR A 357 6.40 9.54 -15.16
N SER A 358 5.19 9.80 -14.69
CA SER A 358 4.30 10.83 -15.25
C SER A 358 4.47 12.20 -14.58
N ASN A 359 5.22 12.28 -13.47
CA ASN A 359 5.44 13.50 -12.70
C ASN A 359 6.91 13.74 -12.31
N VAL A 360 7.85 12.90 -12.75
CA VAL A 360 9.27 13.04 -12.43
C VAL A 360 10.08 13.25 -13.70
N PHE A 361 10.80 14.36 -13.78
CA PHE A 361 11.49 14.76 -15.01
C PHE A 361 12.87 15.35 -14.71
N PHE A 362 13.76 15.27 -15.69
CA PHE A 362 15.08 15.84 -15.68
C PHE A 362 15.08 17.18 -16.42
N ARG A 363 15.50 18.25 -15.74
CA ARG A 363 15.61 19.60 -16.29
C ARG A 363 16.70 20.37 -15.55
N ASP A 364 17.46 21.21 -16.25
CA ASP A 364 18.47 22.08 -15.66
C ASP A 364 19.50 21.29 -14.82
N ASN A 365 19.98 20.18 -15.39
CA ASN A 365 20.90 19.23 -14.74
C ASN A 365 20.42 18.71 -13.37
N SER A 366 19.11 18.66 -13.15
CA SER A 366 18.49 18.25 -11.88
C SER A 366 17.27 17.38 -12.12
N VAL A 367 16.98 16.51 -11.16
CA VAL A 367 15.74 15.72 -11.13
C VAL A 367 14.69 16.49 -10.34
N TRP A 368 13.50 16.61 -10.93
CA TRP A 368 12.35 17.31 -10.35
C TRP A 368 11.17 16.35 -10.21
N VAL A 369 10.55 16.37 -9.04
CA VAL A 369 9.28 15.69 -8.76
C VAL A 369 8.19 16.75 -8.68
N LEU A 370 7.15 16.61 -9.50
CA LEU A 370 5.95 17.43 -9.45
C LEU A 370 4.95 16.80 -8.48
N GLY A 371 4.52 17.57 -7.48
CA GLY A 371 3.33 17.25 -6.69
C GLY A 371 2.09 17.32 -7.58
N LYS A 372 1.44 16.18 -7.83
CA LYS A 372 0.43 16.02 -8.88
C LYS A 372 -0.78 16.93 -8.65
N ARG A 373 -1.22 17.03 -7.38
CA ARG A 373 -2.34 17.88 -6.95
C ARG A 373 -1.93 19.30 -6.59
N SER A 374 -0.77 19.48 -5.96
CA SER A 374 -0.31 20.78 -5.46
C SER A 374 0.32 21.65 -6.55
N GLY A 375 0.90 21.03 -7.59
CA GLY A 375 1.72 21.71 -8.59
C GLY A 375 3.12 22.12 -8.09
N LYS A 376 3.45 21.81 -6.83
CA LYS A 376 4.73 22.14 -6.24
C LYS A 376 5.84 21.31 -6.87
N LEU A 377 6.96 21.96 -7.20
CA LEU A 377 8.16 21.28 -7.70
C LEU A 377 9.11 21.00 -6.55
N HIS A 378 9.53 19.74 -6.44
CA HIS A 378 10.48 19.26 -5.45
C HIS A 378 11.77 18.85 -6.16
N ARG A 379 12.89 19.49 -5.81
CA ARG A 379 14.20 19.11 -6.34
C ARG A 379 14.71 17.87 -5.62
N SER A 380 14.94 16.78 -6.37
CA SER A 380 15.56 15.58 -5.83
C SER A 380 17.07 15.77 -5.67
N LYS A 381 17.62 15.26 -4.56
CA LYS A 381 19.07 15.18 -4.33
C LYS A 381 19.60 13.91 -4.99
N VAL A 382 20.47 14.06 -5.99
CA VAL A 382 21.17 12.92 -6.61
C VAL A 382 22.37 12.55 -5.75
N ILE A 383 22.46 11.28 -5.35
CA ILE A 383 23.44 10.77 -4.37
C ILE A 383 24.66 10.10 -5.01
N THR A 384 24.66 9.94 -6.33
CA THR A 384 25.70 9.21 -7.06
C THR A 384 27.09 9.79 -6.81
N GLY A 385 28.04 8.92 -6.47
CA GLY A 385 29.43 9.31 -6.22
C GLY A 385 29.68 10.02 -4.88
N THR A 386 28.66 10.21 -4.04
CA THR A 386 28.87 10.84 -2.73
C THR A 386 29.62 9.92 -1.76
N PRO A 387 30.52 10.45 -0.91
CA PRO A 387 31.25 9.63 0.06
C PRO A 387 30.35 8.82 0.99
N GLU A 388 29.21 9.38 1.38
CA GLU A 388 28.24 8.77 2.29
C GLU A 388 27.61 7.51 1.71
N HIS A 389 27.49 7.41 0.39
CA HIS A 389 26.82 6.30 -0.31
C HIS A 389 27.79 5.33 -0.98
N THR A 390 29.10 5.55 -0.82
CA THR A 390 30.17 4.73 -1.42
C THR A 390 31.03 4.03 -0.35
N ILE A 391 30.50 3.84 0.85
CA ILE A 391 31.16 3.13 1.95
C ILE A 391 31.39 1.66 1.59
N ALA A 392 32.64 1.21 1.68
CA ALA A 392 33.01 -0.17 1.43
C ALA A 392 32.31 -1.12 2.44
N GLY A 393 31.69 -2.18 1.92
CA GLY A 393 30.93 -3.14 2.73
C GLY A 393 29.44 -2.84 2.89
N HIS A 394 28.97 -1.65 2.50
CA HIS A 394 27.56 -1.25 2.58
C HIS A 394 26.74 -1.54 1.31
N GLY A 395 27.34 -2.13 0.27
CA GLY A 395 26.68 -2.35 -1.03
C GLY A 395 25.45 -3.28 -1.02
N ARG A 396 25.14 -3.94 0.11
CA ARG A 396 23.93 -4.75 0.29
C ARG A 396 22.83 -4.04 1.07
N LEU A 397 23.04 -2.83 1.59
CA LEU A 397 21.99 -2.13 2.36
C LEU A 397 20.91 -1.56 1.43
N GLU A 398 19.66 -1.66 1.86
CA GLU A 398 18.60 -0.82 1.32
C GLU A 398 18.75 0.60 1.87
N CYS A 399 18.36 1.63 1.11
CA CYS A 399 18.42 3.03 1.55
C CYS A 399 17.70 3.24 2.90
N TYR A 400 16.54 2.58 3.06
CA TYR A 400 15.73 2.67 4.27
C TYR A 400 16.26 1.81 5.44
N ALA A 401 17.36 1.07 5.29
CA ALA A 401 18.09 0.49 6.42
C ALA A 401 18.81 1.57 7.23
N CYS A 402 19.33 2.60 6.56
CA CYS A 402 20.01 3.72 7.20
C CYS A 402 19.08 4.92 7.42
N HIS A 403 18.11 5.14 6.53
CA HIS A 403 17.30 6.36 6.53
C HIS A 403 15.96 6.24 7.27
N SER A 404 15.49 5.04 7.65
CA SER A 404 14.28 4.92 8.47
C SER A 404 14.53 5.46 9.88
N ARG A 405 13.64 6.33 10.37
CA ARG A 405 13.73 6.90 11.74
C ARG A 405 13.04 6.01 12.76
N THR A 406 11.93 5.38 12.37
CA THR A 406 11.18 4.43 13.18
C THR A 406 10.64 3.33 12.28
N SER A 407 10.32 2.19 12.88
CA SER A 407 9.50 1.15 12.28
C SER A 407 8.52 0.66 13.33
N VAL A 408 7.22 0.77 13.04
CA VAL A 408 6.18 0.27 13.94
C VAL A 408 6.27 -1.25 14.01
N GLN A 409 6.44 -1.77 15.23
CA GLN A 409 6.62 -3.18 15.49
C GLN A 409 5.68 -3.62 16.61
N CYS A 410 4.79 -4.56 16.29
CA CYS A 410 3.84 -5.19 17.23
C CYS A 410 4.32 -6.60 17.53
N TYR A 411 4.73 -6.85 18.76
CA TYR A 411 5.31 -8.11 19.25
C TYR A 411 4.28 -8.91 20.03
N GLY A 412 4.33 -10.23 19.88
CA GLY A 412 3.49 -11.17 20.62
C GLY A 412 2.00 -11.00 20.37
N CYS A 413 1.54 -11.38 19.18
CA CYS A 413 0.14 -11.24 18.77
C CYS A 413 -0.65 -12.48 19.22
N HIS A 414 -1.54 -12.34 20.18
CA HIS A 414 -2.41 -13.41 20.64
C HIS A 414 -3.71 -13.38 19.84
N THR A 415 -3.93 -14.39 19.00
CA THR A 415 -5.11 -14.46 18.13
C THR A 415 -6.00 -15.62 18.54
N LYS A 416 -7.23 -15.30 18.93
CA LYS A 416 -8.26 -16.29 19.26
C LYS A 416 -9.27 -16.39 18.11
N TYR A 417 -9.57 -17.62 17.69
CA TYR A 417 -10.69 -17.94 16.81
C TYR A 417 -11.72 -18.74 17.60
N ASP A 418 -12.89 -18.14 17.86
CA ASP A 418 -13.93 -18.73 18.69
C ASP A 418 -15.15 -19.14 17.85
N LYS A 419 -15.31 -20.45 17.61
CA LYS A 419 -16.40 -20.99 16.79
C LYS A 419 -17.77 -20.96 17.48
N MET A 420 -17.82 -20.68 18.77
CA MET A 420 -19.10 -20.51 19.49
C MET A 420 -19.74 -19.15 19.21
N VAL A 421 -18.95 -18.19 18.71
CA VAL A 421 -19.38 -16.82 18.48
C VAL A 421 -19.56 -16.60 16.97
N MET A 422 -20.69 -16.00 16.58
CA MET A 422 -20.92 -15.61 15.20
C MET A 422 -20.05 -14.42 14.81
N GLY A 423 -19.46 -14.47 13.61
CA GLY A 423 -18.67 -13.38 13.04
C GLY A 423 -19.02 -13.13 11.59
N ARG A 424 -19.04 -11.86 11.19
CA ARG A 424 -19.31 -11.43 9.82
C ARG A 424 -18.26 -11.98 8.85
N ASP A 425 -18.68 -12.75 7.86
CA ASP A 425 -17.85 -13.10 6.71
C ASP A 425 -18.04 -12.03 5.63
N PHE A 426 -17.03 -11.19 5.42
CA PHE A 426 -17.10 -10.06 4.47
C PHE A 426 -17.02 -10.49 3.00
N ILE A 427 -16.74 -11.76 2.72
CA ILE A 427 -16.71 -12.30 1.35
C ILE A 427 -18.04 -12.98 1.01
N LYS A 428 -18.65 -13.69 1.98
CA LYS A 428 -19.96 -14.32 1.81
C LYS A 428 -21.13 -13.34 2.03
N GLY A 429 -20.90 -12.29 2.82
CA GLY A 429 -21.90 -11.27 3.13
C GLY A 429 -22.96 -11.70 4.13
N GLU A 430 -22.62 -12.64 4.99
CA GLU A 430 -23.48 -13.17 6.05
C GLU A 430 -22.67 -13.41 7.33
N ASP A 431 -23.36 -13.52 8.46
CA ASP A 431 -22.73 -13.93 9.69
C ASP A 431 -22.61 -15.46 9.71
N THR A 432 -21.41 -15.97 9.96
CA THR A 432 -21.13 -17.41 10.07
C THR A 432 -20.46 -17.74 11.40
N PRO A 433 -20.50 -18.98 11.91
CA PRO A 433 -19.79 -19.35 13.13
C PRO A 433 -18.29 -19.02 13.04
N GLY A 434 -17.68 -18.68 14.18
CA GLY A 434 -16.29 -18.24 14.24
C GLY A 434 -16.15 -16.72 14.29
N ALA A 435 -15.60 -16.20 15.40
CA ALA A 435 -15.19 -14.81 15.53
C ALA A 435 -13.70 -14.73 15.90
N PHE A 436 -13.00 -13.75 15.32
CA PHE A 436 -11.60 -13.47 15.64
C PHE A 436 -11.48 -12.34 16.66
N SER A 437 -10.58 -12.50 17.63
CA SER A 437 -10.09 -11.43 18.48
C SER A 437 -8.56 -11.47 18.56
N GLU A 438 -7.96 -10.30 18.81
CA GLU A 438 -6.51 -10.13 18.84
C GLU A 438 -6.09 -9.21 20.00
N THR A 439 -5.05 -9.60 20.72
CA THR A 439 -4.29 -8.74 21.64
C THR A 439 -2.80 -8.79 21.29
N GLU A 440 -2.02 -7.87 21.82
CA GLU A 440 -0.57 -7.82 21.63
C GLU A 440 0.16 -7.61 22.97
N ASP A 441 1.38 -8.13 23.08
CA ASP A 441 2.20 -8.00 24.29
C ASP A 441 2.92 -6.65 24.36
N TYR A 442 3.53 -6.25 23.25
CA TYR A 442 4.47 -5.14 23.24
C TYR A 442 4.51 -4.42 21.90
N ARG A 443 4.57 -3.09 21.92
CA ARG A 443 4.73 -2.28 20.72
C ARG A 443 5.84 -1.26 20.87
N THR A 444 6.73 -1.18 19.88
CA THR A 444 7.82 -0.21 19.86
C THR A 444 8.13 0.34 18.46
N PRO A 445 8.49 1.62 18.36
CA PRO A 445 8.94 2.22 17.10
C PRO A 445 10.46 2.05 16.84
N TYR A 446 11.27 1.76 17.87
CA TYR A 446 12.74 1.82 17.79
C TYR A 446 13.44 1.11 18.97
N PRO A 447 14.63 0.49 18.79
CA PRO A 447 15.29 0.18 17.51
C PRO A 447 14.47 -0.82 16.68
N PHE A 448 14.83 -0.99 15.41
CA PHE A 448 14.24 -2.02 14.55
C PHE A 448 15.33 -2.95 14.03
N PRO A 449 15.08 -4.27 13.98
CA PRO A 449 16.07 -5.21 13.53
C PRO A 449 16.20 -5.21 12.01
N LEU A 450 17.39 -5.56 11.52
CA LEU A 450 17.73 -5.69 10.12
C LEU A 450 17.92 -7.16 9.76
N ALA A 451 17.47 -7.55 8.57
CA ALA A 451 17.74 -8.88 8.04
C ALA A 451 17.89 -8.88 6.52
N LEU A 452 18.27 -10.02 5.96
CA LEU A 452 18.31 -10.20 4.52
C LEU A 452 16.89 -10.33 3.95
N ASN A 453 16.55 -9.46 3.00
CA ASN A 453 15.30 -9.49 2.27
C ASN A 453 15.36 -10.39 1.03
N GLN A 454 14.22 -10.49 0.34
CA GLN A 454 14.04 -11.32 -0.86
C GLN A 454 14.91 -10.92 -2.06
N ARG A 455 15.42 -9.68 -2.08
CA ARG A 455 16.33 -9.17 -3.12
C ARG A 455 17.81 -9.39 -2.78
N GLY A 456 18.11 -10.08 -1.68
CA GLY A 456 19.48 -10.27 -1.21
C GLY A 456 20.10 -9.01 -0.59
N ARG A 457 19.28 -8.03 -0.22
CA ARG A 457 19.67 -6.79 0.46
C ARG A 457 19.29 -6.79 1.94
N ILE A 458 20.00 -6.02 2.75
CA ILE A 458 19.77 -5.86 4.17
C ILE A 458 18.75 -4.73 4.36
N SER A 459 17.64 -5.05 5.01
CA SER A 459 16.55 -4.10 5.24
C SER A 459 15.97 -4.23 6.64
N PRO A 460 15.28 -3.20 7.16
CA PRO A 460 14.42 -3.34 8.32
C PRO A 460 13.45 -4.50 8.16
N VAL A 461 13.20 -5.19 9.26
CA VAL A 461 12.14 -6.17 9.39
C VAL A 461 11.27 -5.85 10.59
N THR A 462 9.99 -6.22 10.52
CA THR A 462 9.01 -6.07 11.60
C THR A 462 8.37 -7.42 11.90
N PRO A 463 7.82 -7.67 13.09
CA PRO A 463 6.99 -8.85 13.35
C PRO A 463 5.96 -9.13 12.24
N GLY A 464 6.07 -10.28 11.59
CA GLY A 464 5.24 -10.68 10.45
C GLY A 464 4.05 -11.51 10.89
N CYS A 465 3.17 -10.94 11.72
CA CYS A 465 2.16 -11.68 12.48
C CYS A 465 2.85 -12.75 13.36
N GLN A 466 3.61 -12.31 14.38
CA GLN A 466 4.15 -13.18 15.43
C GLN A 466 2.99 -13.72 16.28
N THR A 467 2.25 -14.70 15.74
CA THR A 467 0.95 -15.10 16.28
C THR A 467 1.05 -16.30 17.19
N PHE A 468 0.40 -16.21 18.34
CA PHE A 468 0.02 -17.33 19.20
C PHE A 468 -1.46 -17.60 18.97
N VAL A 469 -1.78 -18.81 18.46
CA VAL A 469 -3.11 -19.11 17.94
C VAL A 469 -3.89 -20.00 18.90
N THR A 470 -5.02 -19.51 19.39
CA THR A 470 -5.99 -20.27 20.17
C THR A 470 -7.25 -20.51 19.34
N VAL A 471 -7.71 -21.76 19.27
CA VAL A 471 -8.94 -22.13 18.53
C VAL A 471 -9.90 -22.79 19.50
N VAL A 472 -11.05 -22.16 19.71
CA VAL A 472 -12.19 -22.72 20.47
C VAL A 472 -13.14 -23.34 19.47
N GLU A 473 -13.37 -24.63 19.62
CA GLU A 473 -14.26 -25.41 18.77
C GLU A 473 -15.74 -25.15 19.13
N ALA A 474 -16.65 -25.63 18.29
CA ALA A 474 -18.09 -25.41 18.48
C ALA A 474 -18.64 -26.07 19.76
N ASP A 475 -17.95 -27.08 20.30
CA ASP A 475 -18.25 -27.75 21.56
C ASP A 475 -17.64 -27.04 22.78
N GLY A 476 -16.92 -25.93 22.59
CA GLY A 476 -16.24 -25.16 23.62
C GLY A 476 -14.86 -25.68 24.01
N GLN A 477 -14.38 -26.77 23.43
CA GLN A 477 -13.02 -27.27 23.69
C GLN A 477 -11.98 -26.51 22.87
N ASN A 478 -10.77 -26.38 23.42
CA ASN A 478 -9.66 -25.78 22.68
C ASN A 478 -8.93 -26.84 21.85
N SER A 479 -9.02 -26.76 20.53
CA SER A 479 -8.20 -27.61 19.64
C SER A 479 -6.76 -27.10 19.49
N LYS A 480 -6.55 -25.80 19.75
CA LYS A 480 -5.23 -25.16 19.87
C LYS A 480 -5.24 -24.17 21.01
N THR A 481 -4.14 -24.11 21.75
CA THR A 481 -3.91 -23.12 22.82
C THR A 481 -2.58 -22.45 22.57
N GLU A 482 -2.62 -21.15 22.23
CA GLU A 482 -1.46 -20.28 22.04
C GLU A 482 -0.38 -20.92 21.14
N TYR A 483 -0.86 -21.58 20.08
CA TYR A 483 -0.05 -22.39 19.20
C TYR A 483 0.83 -21.53 18.29
N VAL A 484 2.13 -21.82 18.26
CA VAL A 484 3.07 -21.24 17.29
C VAL A 484 3.10 -22.10 16.02
N SER A 485 2.65 -21.51 14.91
CA SER A 485 2.58 -22.22 13.63
C SER A 485 3.93 -22.66 13.08
N ARG A 486 3.91 -23.78 12.35
CA ARG A 486 5.07 -24.28 11.62
C ARG A 486 5.32 -23.43 10.38
N PHE A 487 6.56 -22.97 10.23
CA PHE A 487 7.05 -22.26 9.05
C PHE A 487 8.43 -22.79 8.68
N LYS A 488 8.68 -23.06 7.38
CA LYS A 488 9.94 -23.67 6.89
C LYS A 488 10.35 -24.91 7.71
N GLY A 489 9.38 -25.79 8.01
CA GLY A 489 9.60 -27.06 8.70
C GLY A 489 9.78 -26.99 10.22
N ARG A 490 9.69 -25.81 10.86
CA ARG A 490 9.88 -25.63 12.32
C ARG A 490 8.75 -24.80 12.93
N GLN A 491 8.40 -25.06 14.19
CA GLN A 491 7.57 -24.15 14.98
C GLN A 491 8.43 -22.94 15.36
N GLN A 492 8.12 -21.78 14.81
CA GLN A 492 8.91 -20.57 15.02
C GLN A 492 8.12 -19.31 14.71
N LEU A 493 8.44 -18.24 15.43
CA LEU A 493 7.98 -16.90 15.12
C LEU A 493 8.65 -16.38 13.85
N ARG A 494 8.12 -15.27 13.34
CA ARG A 494 8.52 -14.74 12.04
C ARG A 494 8.47 -13.23 11.97
N PHE A 495 9.37 -12.69 11.17
CA PHE A 495 9.48 -11.29 10.83
C PHE A 495 9.31 -11.12 9.31
N ALA A 496 8.98 -9.92 8.86
CA ALA A 496 8.81 -9.59 7.46
C ALA A 496 9.68 -8.38 7.08
N PRO A 497 10.37 -8.43 5.92
CA PRO A 497 10.99 -7.24 5.34
C PRO A 497 9.96 -6.13 5.19
N PHE A 498 10.31 -4.94 5.68
CA PHE A 498 9.35 -3.86 5.84
C PHE A 498 9.98 -2.49 5.59
N TYR A 499 9.27 -1.64 4.87
CA TYR A 499 9.60 -0.23 4.72
C TYR A 499 8.52 0.61 5.40
N SER A 500 8.92 1.28 6.48
CA SER A 500 8.01 2.01 7.36
C SER A 500 7.55 3.35 6.81
N HIS A 501 8.06 3.82 5.66
CA HIS A 501 7.71 5.14 5.10
C HIS A 501 7.90 6.26 6.13
N ASN A 502 9.00 6.20 6.88
CA ASN A 502 9.43 7.25 7.80
C ASN A 502 10.91 7.57 7.53
N THR A 503 11.18 7.94 6.28
CA THR A 503 12.51 8.31 5.82
C THR A 503 12.89 9.67 6.39
N GLY A 504 14.00 9.71 7.11
CA GLY A 504 14.57 10.92 7.68
C GLY A 504 15.69 11.52 6.83
N LYS A 505 15.96 12.81 7.06
CA LYS A 505 17.07 13.55 6.46
C LYS A 505 18.45 13.04 6.88
N ARG A 506 18.55 12.49 8.09
CA ARG A 506 19.80 11.98 8.68
C ARG A 506 19.73 10.46 8.78
N ALA A 507 20.80 9.80 8.34
CA ALA A 507 20.97 8.37 8.52
C ALA A 507 21.23 8.03 10.00
N ILE A 508 20.93 6.78 10.39
CA ILE A 508 21.34 6.20 11.68
C ILE A 508 22.87 6.29 11.80
N SER A 509 23.36 6.63 12.99
CA SER A 509 24.79 6.77 13.22
C SER A 509 25.50 5.42 13.16
N CYS A 510 26.80 5.41 12.80
CA CYS A 510 27.56 4.16 12.72
C CYS A 510 27.62 3.45 14.08
N ALA A 511 27.85 4.19 15.17
CA ALA A 511 27.92 3.64 16.53
C ALA A 511 26.58 3.07 16.98
N GLU A 512 25.47 3.67 16.59
CA GLU A 512 24.14 3.17 16.91
C GLU A 512 23.80 1.90 16.10
N CYS A 513 24.07 1.88 14.79
CA CYS A 513 23.76 0.73 13.95
C CYS A 513 24.67 -0.48 14.24
N HIS A 514 25.97 -0.26 14.47
CA HIS A 514 26.95 -1.33 14.69
C HIS A 514 27.14 -1.67 16.18
N GLY A 515 26.91 -0.72 17.08
CA GLY A 515 27.09 -0.89 18.52
C GLY A 515 25.87 -1.39 19.27
N ASN A 516 24.68 -1.38 18.66
CA ASN A 516 23.45 -1.90 19.27
C ASN A 516 23.02 -3.23 18.62
N PRO A 517 23.26 -4.38 19.28
CA PRO A 517 22.83 -5.71 18.83
C PRO A 517 21.34 -5.85 18.47
N ALA A 518 20.45 -4.99 18.94
CA ALA A 518 19.04 -5.04 18.54
C ALA A 518 18.87 -4.87 17.01
N PHE A 519 19.70 -4.03 16.36
CA PHE A 519 19.71 -3.90 14.89
C PHE A 519 20.09 -5.18 14.16
N LEU A 520 20.83 -6.09 14.81
CA LEU A 520 21.21 -7.38 14.22
C LEU A 520 20.15 -8.47 14.49
N GLY A 521 19.12 -8.17 15.28
CA GLY A 521 18.04 -9.10 15.62
C GLY A 521 18.21 -9.81 16.95
N PHE A 522 19.00 -9.28 17.88
CA PHE A 522 19.12 -9.85 19.24
C PHE A 522 18.04 -9.36 20.22
N GLY A 523 17.17 -8.42 19.80
CA GLY A 523 16.16 -7.80 20.67
C GLY A 523 16.77 -6.88 21.73
N GLN A 524 15.96 -6.47 22.70
CA GLN A 524 16.44 -5.89 23.95
C GLN A 524 17.34 -6.89 24.66
N HIS A 525 18.52 -6.44 25.08
CA HIS A 525 19.57 -7.36 25.48
C HIS A 525 20.52 -6.79 26.55
N VAL A 526 21.24 -7.71 27.17
CA VAL A 526 22.47 -7.45 27.94
C VAL A 526 23.64 -8.20 27.29
N VAL A 527 24.82 -7.59 27.35
CA VAL A 527 26.07 -8.18 26.85
C VAL A 527 26.87 -8.69 28.03
N GLU A 528 27.14 -9.99 28.07
CA GLU A 528 27.86 -10.67 29.15
C GLU A 528 29.01 -11.50 28.57
N GLY A 529 30.24 -10.99 28.65
CA GLY A 529 31.42 -11.66 28.09
C GLY A 529 31.28 -11.92 26.59
N ASN A 530 31.11 -13.19 26.20
CA ASN A 530 30.93 -13.62 24.81
C ASN A 530 29.48 -13.99 24.45
N ALA A 531 28.51 -13.59 25.27
CA ALA A 531 27.09 -13.84 25.09
C ALA A 531 26.30 -12.54 24.95
N ILE A 532 25.21 -12.60 24.18
CA ILE A 532 24.18 -11.56 24.13
C ILE A 532 22.88 -12.23 24.55
N ARG A 533 22.36 -11.83 25.70
CA ARG A 533 21.15 -12.41 26.30
C ARG A 533 19.99 -11.44 26.14
N GLY A 534 18.87 -11.94 25.62
CA GLY A 534 17.64 -11.16 25.52
C GLY A 534 17.05 -10.85 26.89
N THR A 535 16.41 -9.70 27.05
CA THR A 535 15.74 -9.31 28.31
C THR A 535 14.22 -9.39 28.21
N LEU A 536 13.64 -9.18 27.02
CA LEU A 536 12.22 -9.36 26.77
C LEU A 536 11.95 -10.79 26.28
N ILE A 537 11.89 -11.73 27.23
CA ILE A 537 11.74 -13.16 26.93
C ILE A 537 10.30 -13.48 26.48
N CYS A 538 10.20 -14.30 25.43
CA CYS A 538 8.92 -14.82 24.95
C CYS A 538 8.29 -15.78 25.97
N GLU A 539 7.01 -15.62 26.29
CA GLU A 539 6.29 -16.51 27.22
C GLU A 539 6.30 -17.99 26.83
N ARG A 540 6.57 -18.31 25.56
CA ARG A 540 6.69 -19.68 25.02
C ARG A 540 8.12 -20.21 24.98
N SER A 541 9.08 -19.53 25.61
CA SER A 541 10.47 -19.97 25.63
C SER A 541 11.22 -19.47 26.85
N ASP A 542 12.07 -20.31 27.44
CA ASP A 542 12.86 -19.91 28.61
C ASP A 542 14.03 -18.96 28.30
N SER A 543 14.36 -18.75 27.01
CA SER A 543 15.61 -18.07 26.63
C SER A 543 15.54 -17.23 25.35
N LYS A 544 14.48 -17.34 24.54
CA LYS A 544 14.39 -16.63 23.26
C LYS A 544 13.70 -15.28 23.46
N PRO A 545 14.32 -14.16 23.03
CA PRO A 545 13.66 -12.86 23.08
C PRO A 545 12.46 -12.83 22.13
N LEU A 546 11.35 -12.26 22.59
CA LEU A 546 10.15 -12.01 21.78
C LEU A 546 10.46 -11.01 20.66
N ASP A 547 11.27 -10.01 20.97
CA ASP A 547 11.67 -8.91 20.10
C ASP A 547 12.95 -9.18 19.29
N GLY A 548 13.37 -10.45 19.22
CA GLY A 548 14.54 -10.88 18.47
C GLY A 548 14.29 -12.11 17.61
N PHE A 549 15.31 -12.45 16.82
CA PHE A 549 15.37 -13.67 16.03
C PHE A 549 16.74 -14.35 16.02
N LEU A 550 17.74 -13.76 16.70
CA LEU A 550 19.08 -14.32 16.92
C LEU A 550 19.39 -14.46 18.42
N THR A 551 20.16 -15.50 18.76
CA THR A 551 20.87 -15.61 20.04
C THR A 551 22.38 -15.78 19.81
N LEU A 552 23.19 -15.34 20.77
CA LEU A 552 24.64 -15.54 20.80
C LEU A 552 25.01 -16.25 22.10
N GLU A 553 25.41 -17.52 21.99
CA GLU A 553 25.82 -18.35 23.12
C GLU A 553 27.16 -19.00 22.81
N ASN A 554 28.13 -18.91 23.74
CA ASN A 554 29.47 -19.46 23.56
C ASN A 554 30.13 -19.01 22.24
N GLY A 555 29.94 -17.73 21.89
CA GLY A 555 30.42 -17.13 20.64
C GLY A 555 29.75 -17.64 19.35
N ARG A 556 28.65 -18.41 19.44
CA ARG A 556 27.93 -18.97 18.28
C ARG A 556 26.59 -18.27 18.10
N VAL A 557 26.39 -17.69 16.92
CA VAL A 557 25.11 -17.08 16.51
C VAL A 557 24.15 -18.17 16.02
N LYS A 558 22.94 -18.20 16.58
CA LYS A 558 21.86 -19.09 16.14
C LYS A 558 20.60 -18.29 15.83
N ALA A 559 19.99 -18.57 14.68
CA ALA A 559 18.66 -18.06 14.36
C ALA A 559 17.58 -18.99 14.93
N PHE A 560 16.61 -18.42 15.63
CA PHE A 560 15.47 -19.17 16.20
C PHE A 560 14.11 -18.77 15.62
N SER A 561 14.06 -17.67 14.89
CA SER A 561 12.88 -17.18 14.17
C SER A 561 13.22 -16.97 12.69
N ALA A 562 12.20 -16.96 11.84
CA ALA A 562 12.37 -16.84 10.40
C ALA A 562 12.12 -15.42 9.89
N ILE A 563 12.69 -15.10 8.73
CA ILE A 563 12.23 -13.98 7.90
C ILE A 563 11.34 -14.55 6.79
N THR A 564 10.17 -13.96 6.63
CA THR A 564 9.21 -14.29 5.57
C THR A 564 9.73 -13.81 4.21
N ARG A 565 9.13 -14.33 3.13
CA ARG A 565 9.55 -14.20 1.71
C ARG A 565 10.60 -15.22 1.26
N GLU A 566 10.65 -15.44 -0.06
CA GLU A 566 11.67 -16.27 -0.70
C GLU A 566 13.06 -15.68 -0.43
N ASN A 567 14.06 -16.54 -0.18
CA ASN A 567 15.48 -16.18 0.05
C ASN A 567 15.80 -15.26 1.26
N ALA A 568 14.78 -14.70 1.91
CA ALA A 568 14.95 -13.87 3.09
C ALA A 568 15.34 -14.71 4.32
N ARG A 569 16.25 -14.17 5.13
CA ARG A 569 16.80 -14.84 6.33
C ARG A 569 17.45 -13.86 7.31
N PRO A 570 17.61 -14.25 8.58
CA PRO A 570 18.51 -13.56 9.49
C PRO A 570 19.95 -13.53 8.97
N LEU A 571 20.74 -12.58 9.46
CA LEU A 571 22.17 -12.54 9.21
C LEU A 571 22.85 -13.76 9.86
N ASN A 572 23.83 -14.34 9.16
CA ASN A 572 24.58 -15.47 9.71
C ASN A 572 25.71 -15.01 10.63
N GLY A 573 26.33 -15.93 11.38
CA GLY A 573 27.39 -15.58 12.35
C GLY A 573 28.58 -14.84 11.75
N ARG A 574 28.94 -15.10 10.49
CA ARG A 574 30.02 -14.36 9.79
C ARG A 574 29.60 -12.93 9.49
N GLU A 575 28.37 -12.72 9.03
CA GLU A 575 27.79 -11.39 8.78
C GLU A 575 27.67 -10.59 10.08
N VAL A 576 27.16 -11.20 11.16
CA VAL A 576 27.06 -10.60 12.50
C VAL A 576 28.44 -10.21 13.03
N LYS A 577 29.42 -11.12 13.00
CA LYS A 577 30.77 -10.83 13.47
C LYS A 577 31.38 -9.65 12.70
N ARG A 578 31.26 -9.65 11.37
CA ARG A 578 31.77 -8.54 10.53
C ARG A 578 31.09 -7.21 10.85
N ALA A 579 29.78 -7.21 11.11
CA ALA A 579 29.07 -6.00 11.50
C ALA A 579 29.55 -5.47 12.85
N LEU A 580 29.71 -6.33 13.85
CA LEU A 580 30.18 -5.94 15.18
C LEU A 580 31.66 -5.54 15.22
N SER A 581 32.51 -6.11 14.37
CA SER A 581 33.94 -5.75 14.31
C SER A 581 34.19 -4.30 13.95
N VAL A 582 33.25 -3.64 13.25
CA VAL A 582 33.35 -2.21 12.91
C VAL A 582 33.49 -1.35 14.16
N ASN A 583 32.92 -1.77 15.30
CA ASN A 583 33.00 -1.05 16.58
C ASN A 583 34.43 -0.78 17.04
N LEU A 584 35.43 -1.54 16.57
CA LEU A 584 36.84 -1.28 16.88
C LEU A 584 37.36 0.03 16.27
N CYS A 585 36.75 0.50 15.18
CA CYS A 585 37.16 1.71 14.47
C CYS A 585 36.32 2.94 14.85
N LEU A 586 35.09 2.74 15.33
CA LEU A 586 34.12 3.82 15.57
C LEU A 586 34.48 4.84 16.67
N PRO A 587 35.34 4.53 17.68
CA PRO A 587 35.80 5.55 18.61
C PRO A 587 36.56 6.70 17.92
N CYS A 588 37.27 6.42 16.82
CA CYS A 588 38.07 7.41 16.09
C CYS A 588 37.41 7.84 14.77
N HIS A 589 36.64 6.95 14.14
CA HIS A 589 36.09 7.15 12.80
C HIS A 589 34.55 7.16 12.85
N VAL A 590 33.98 8.36 12.98
CA VAL A 590 32.51 8.53 13.10
C VAL A 590 31.86 9.11 11.84
N ARG A 591 32.66 9.60 10.89
CA ARG A 591 32.18 10.30 9.70
C ARG A 591 32.22 9.37 8.50
N ALA A 592 31.14 9.36 7.74
CA ALA A 592 31.04 8.53 6.55
C ALA A 592 32.14 8.83 5.52
N ASN A 593 32.55 10.09 5.35
CA ASN A 593 33.58 10.52 4.39
C ASN A 593 35.02 10.19 4.81
N ASP A 594 35.24 9.49 5.92
CA ASP A 594 36.58 9.08 6.34
C ASP A 594 37.27 8.20 5.28
N PRO A 595 38.57 8.45 4.97
CA PRO A 595 39.34 7.64 4.03
C PRO A 595 39.34 6.15 4.31
N ILE A 596 39.24 5.73 5.58
CA ILE A 596 39.26 4.29 5.92
C ILE A 596 38.08 3.54 5.30
N TYR A 597 36.96 4.22 5.04
CA TYR A 597 35.74 3.65 4.49
C TYR A 597 35.72 3.55 2.97
N ARG A 598 36.77 4.02 2.28
CA ARG A 598 36.89 3.92 0.81
C ARG A 598 37.31 2.54 0.33
N LYS A 599 37.83 1.71 1.24
CA LYS A 599 38.30 0.34 1.01
C LYS A 599 37.88 -0.56 2.16
N GLY A 600 38.11 -1.86 2.04
CA GLY A 600 37.86 -2.79 3.16
C GLY A 600 38.68 -2.41 4.39
N LEU A 601 38.04 -2.47 5.57
CA LEU A 601 38.70 -2.20 6.85
C LEU A 601 39.81 -3.22 7.12
N ASP A 602 41.02 -2.73 7.41
CA ASP A 602 42.15 -3.57 7.82
C ASP A 602 42.26 -3.58 9.35
N TYR A 603 41.73 -4.64 9.97
CA TYR A 603 41.78 -4.79 11.42
C TYR A 603 43.20 -5.09 11.94
N ARG A 604 44.17 -5.43 11.08
CA ARG A 604 45.58 -5.55 11.50
C ARG A 604 46.24 -4.19 11.72
N ALA A 605 45.70 -3.13 11.13
CA ALA A 605 46.17 -1.76 11.40
C ALA A 605 45.93 -1.33 12.86
N LEU A 606 45.11 -2.07 13.62
CA LEU A 606 44.92 -1.85 15.06
C LEU A 606 46.03 -2.48 15.92
N ASP A 607 46.95 -3.22 15.30
CA ASP A 607 48.03 -3.93 15.98
C ASP A 607 49.29 -3.08 16.15
N ASP A 608 49.12 -1.78 16.36
CA ASP A 608 50.21 -0.84 16.66
C ASP A 608 50.13 -0.35 18.11
N THR A 609 51.21 0.27 18.57
CA THR A 609 51.35 0.75 19.95
C THR A 609 50.28 1.77 20.35
N PHE A 610 49.83 2.62 19.41
CA PHE A 610 48.81 3.64 19.66
C PHE A 610 47.42 3.02 19.83
N HIS A 611 47.00 2.15 18.90
CA HIS A 611 45.70 1.49 18.97
C HIS A 611 45.61 0.48 20.13
N ARG A 612 46.68 -0.30 20.40
CA ARG A 612 46.73 -1.19 21.56
C ARG A 612 46.61 -0.43 22.88
N ARG A 613 47.17 0.78 22.98
CA ARG A 613 47.01 1.64 24.15
C ARG A 613 45.55 2.10 24.29
N LEU A 614 44.96 2.63 23.22
CA LEU A 614 43.56 3.08 23.22
C LEU A 614 42.56 1.95 23.54
N LEU A 615 42.76 0.74 23.01
CA LEU A 615 41.85 -0.39 23.22
C LEU A 615 42.03 -1.10 24.56
N SER A 616 43.18 -1.00 25.21
CA SER A 616 43.42 -1.62 26.52
C SER A 616 42.85 -0.82 27.69
N GLY A 617 42.30 0.37 27.43
CA GLY A 617 41.74 1.26 28.46
C GLY A 617 42.79 1.75 29.46
N ARG A 618 44.08 1.73 29.10
CA ARG A 618 45.22 2.14 29.92
C ARG A 618 45.90 3.41 29.41
#